data_AF-A0AAJ0XAA7-F1
#
_entry.id   AF-A0AAJ0XAA7-F1
#
_cell.length_a   1.000
_cell.length_b   1.000
_cell.length_c   1.000
_cell.angle_alpha   90.00
_cell.angle_beta   90.00
_cell.angle_gamma   90.00
#
_symmetry.space_group_name_H-M   'P 1'
#
loop_
_entity.id
_entity.type
_entity.pdbx_description
1 polymer ?
#
loop_
_entity_poly.entity_id
_entity_poly.type
_entity_poly.pdbx_seq_one_letter_code
_entity_poly.pdbx_strand_id
1 'polypeptide(L)'
;MAMTNAERQRHYRQRHLKAVDGSGERLSIILSLQAKTALGRLASFHGTSQRATLERLILDAQAHITRGLTPEQQDQYHDQTLTAEALPGNNDDSPLPRNDEDDGLLPRNSEGKRPLPGNATVPRPDYPSEARQMAVRMADEGKPNKAIRQALMDTCGRAPSSRNLSKALRAWRAGGW
;
A
#
# COMPACT_ATOMS: atom_id res chain seq x y z
N MET A 1 34.70 -0.18 2.09
CA MET A 1 33.85 0.37 1.01
C MET A 1 32.40 0.31 1.46
N ALA A 2 31.66 1.43 1.38
CA ALA A 2 30.26 1.47 1.79
C ALA A 2 29.40 0.75 0.74
N MET A 3 28.59 -0.22 1.14
CA MET A 3 27.70 -0.95 0.23
C MET A 3 26.75 0.00 -0.49
N THR A 4 26.71 -0.12 -1.81
CA THR A 4 25.80 0.64 -2.67
C THR A 4 24.34 0.26 -2.35
N ASN A 5 23.38 1.14 -2.68
CA ASN A 5 21.96 0.83 -2.48
C ASN A 5 21.52 -0.41 -3.27
N ALA A 6 22.10 -0.62 -4.45
CA ALA A 6 21.85 -1.79 -5.29
C ALA A 6 22.33 -3.08 -4.61
N GLU A 7 23.53 -3.07 -4.01
CA GLU A 7 24.07 -4.21 -3.28
C GLU A 7 23.27 -4.50 -2.00
N ARG A 8 22.85 -3.45 -1.27
CA ARG A 8 21.95 -3.60 -0.11
C ARG A 8 20.61 -4.23 -0.49
N GLN A 9 20.02 -3.81 -1.61
CA GLN A 9 18.79 -4.40 -2.11
C GLN A 9 19.00 -5.84 -2.59
N ARG A 10 20.12 -6.15 -3.23
CA ARG A 10 20.47 -7.52 -3.63
C ARG A 10 20.64 -8.43 -2.41
N HIS A 11 21.34 -7.98 -1.38
CA HIS A 11 21.50 -8.72 -0.13
C HIS A 11 20.18 -8.93 0.61
N TYR A 12 19.31 -7.91 0.63
CA TYR A 12 17.97 -8.02 1.19
C TYR A 12 17.12 -9.06 0.43
N ARG A 13 17.17 -9.05 -0.90
CA ARG A 13 16.49 -10.05 -1.75
C ARG A 13 16.97 -11.48 -1.45
N GLN A 14 18.29 -11.68 -1.37
CA GLN A 14 18.87 -12.99 -1.08
C GLN A 14 18.51 -13.51 0.32
N ARG A 15 18.40 -12.63 1.32
CA ARG A 15 17.99 -13.03 2.68
C ARG A 15 16.50 -13.36 2.76
N HIS A 16 15.65 -12.67 2.00
CA HIS A 16 14.20 -12.90 2.04
C HIS A 16 13.69 -14.03 1.15
N LEU A 17 14.42 -14.46 0.12
CA LEU A 17 14.08 -15.69 -0.60
C LEU A 17 14.42 -16.97 0.21
N LYS A 18 15.35 -16.89 1.17
CA LYS A 18 15.85 -18.05 1.94
C LYS A 18 15.13 -18.29 3.27
N ALA A 19 13.91 -17.78 3.44
CA ALA A 19 13.19 -17.98 4.69
C ALA A 19 12.69 -19.44 4.81
N VAL A 20 13.44 -20.19 5.63
CA VAL A 20 13.13 -21.45 6.34
C VAL A 20 12.95 -22.73 5.50
N ASP A 21 12.26 -22.71 4.35
CA ASP A 21 12.02 -23.96 3.56
C ASP A 21 12.49 -23.90 2.10
N GLY A 22 13.09 -22.77 1.68
CA GLY A 22 13.73 -22.64 0.36
C GLY A 22 12.79 -22.65 -0.86
N SER A 23 11.49 -22.82 -0.68
CA SER A 23 10.47 -22.94 -1.75
C SER A 23 9.64 -21.67 -1.98
N GLY A 24 9.96 -20.56 -1.30
CA GLY A 24 9.18 -19.33 -1.41
C GLY A 24 9.43 -18.57 -2.71
N GLU A 25 8.47 -18.62 -3.64
CA GLU A 25 8.47 -17.78 -4.84
C GLU A 25 7.88 -16.39 -4.58
N ARG A 26 8.40 -15.38 -5.30
CA ARG A 26 7.94 -13.99 -5.13
C ARG A 26 6.77 -13.69 -6.06
N LEU A 27 5.62 -13.40 -5.46
CA LEU A 27 4.48 -12.83 -6.17
C LEU A 27 4.71 -11.34 -6.49
N SER A 28 4.83 -10.99 -7.78
CA SER A 28 5.03 -9.61 -8.24
C SER A 28 3.70 -8.99 -8.70
N ILE A 29 2.88 -8.54 -7.76
CA ILE A 29 1.57 -7.94 -8.04
C ILE A 29 1.41 -6.55 -7.41
N ILE A 30 0.52 -5.75 -8.00
CA ILE A 30 0.07 -4.48 -7.44
C ILE A 30 -1.38 -4.66 -6.99
N LEU A 31 -1.64 -4.37 -5.71
CA LEU A 31 -2.98 -4.44 -5.12
C LEU A 31 -3.56 -3.03 -4.94
N SER A 32 -4.89 -2.91 -5.01
CA SER A 32 -5.58 -1.69 -4.63
C SER A 32 -5.40 -1.40 -3.13
N LEU A 33 -5.54 -0.13 -2.74
CA LEU A 33 -5.45 0.28 -1.32
C LEU A 33 -6.48 -0.46 -0.46
N GLN A 34 -7.70 -0.64 -0.98
CA GLN A 34 -8.78 -1.35 -0.29
C GLN A 34 -8.41 -2.82 -0.06
N ALA A 35 -7.94 -3.53 -1.09
CA ALA A 35 -7.54 -4.94 -0.99
C ALA A 35 -6.39 -5.14 0.01
N LYS A 36 -5.38 -4.26 -0.03
CA LYS A 36 -4.28 -4.30 0.94
C LYS A 36 -4.75 -4.07 2.37
N THR A 37 -5.68 -3.13 2.57
CA THR A 37 -6.22 -2.82 3.90
C THR A 37 -7.04 -3.99 4.44
N ALA A 38 -7.87 -4.61 3.60
CA ALA A 38 -8.63 -5.81 3.94
C ALA A 38 -7.71 -6.97 4.32
N LEU A 39 -6.67 -7.24 3.52
CA LEU A 39 -5.67 -8.27 3.82
C LEU A 39 -4.98 -8.00 5.18
N GLY A 40 -4.66 -6.74 5.48
CA GLY A 40 -4.11 -6.36 6.78
C GLY A 40 -5.04 -6.68 7.94
N ARG A 41 -6.34 -6.37 7.82
CA ARG A 41 -7.34 -6.68 8.85
C ARG A 41 -7.51 -8.19 9.04
N LEU A 42 -7.56 -8.97 7.96
CA LEU A 42 -7.66 -10.43 8.02
C LEU A 42 -6.45 -11.07 8.70
N ALA A 43 -5.25 -10.59 8.35
CA ALA A 43 -4.01 -11.05 8.98
C ALA A 43 -4.01 -10.76 10.49
N SER A 44 -4.39 -9.54 10.89
CA SER A 44 -4.49 -9.16 12.30
C SER A 44 -5.53 -9.99 13.06
N PHE A 45 -6.70 -10.25 12.47
CA PHE A 45 -7.76 -11.03 13.09
C PHE A 45 -7.34 -12.49 13.34
N HIS A 46 -6.62 -13.10 12.39
CA HIS A 46 -6.14 -14.47 12.52
C HIS A 46 -4.80 -14.60 13.27
N GLY A 47 -4.16 -13.50 13.66
CA GLY A 47 -2.84 -13.51 14.28
C GLY A 47 -1.73 -14.02 13.35
N THR A 48 -1.92 -13.95 12.04
CA THR A 48 -0.99 -14.46 11.03
C THR A 48 -0.32 -13.33 10.25
N SER A 49 0.73 -13.65 9.49
CA SER A 49 1.32 -12.68 8.55
C SER A 49 0.42 -12.50 7.32
N GLN A 50 0.48 -11.32 6.69
CA GLN A 50 -0.23 -11.07 5.41
C GLN A 50 0.15 -12.07 4.32
N ARG A 51 1.41 -12.55 4.32
CA ARG A 51 1.89 -13.60 3.43
C ARG A 51 1.11 -14.90 3.66
N ALA A 52 1.07 -15.38 4.90
CA ALA A 52 0.38 -16.62 5.25
C ALA A 52 -1.13 -16.53 5.02
N THR A 53 -1.75 -15.37 5.30
CA THR A 53 -3.17 -15.16 5.00
C THR A 53 -3.44 -15.21 3.50
N LEU A 54 -2.60 -14.58 2.69
CA LEU A 54 -2.75 -14.58 1.24
C LEU A 54 -2.55 -15.99 0.65
N GLU A 55 -1.53 -16.71 1.11
CA GLU A 55 -1.25 -18.10 0.73
C GLU A 55 -2.44 -19.00 1.04
N ARG A 56 -2.99 -18.91 2.26
CA ARG A 56 -4.19 -19.64 2.65
C ARG A 56 -5.39 -19.32 1.74
N LEU A 57 -5.67 -18.05 1.49
CA LEU A 57 -6.80 -17.63 0.66
C LEU A 57 -6.68 -18.15 -0.79
N ILE A 58 -5.48 -18.17 -1.35
CA ILE A 58 -5.25 -18.69 -2.70
C ILE A 58 -5.48 -20.20 -2.74
N LEU A 59 -4.93 -20.94 -1.78
CA LEU A 59 -5.10 -22.40 -1.70
C LEU A 59 -6.55 -22.80 -1.43
N ASP A 60 -7.24 -22.08 -0.54
CA ASP A 60 -8.65 -22.30 -0.24
C ASP A 60 -9.53 -22.07 -1.49
N ALA A 61 -9.26 -21.00 -2.25
CA ALA A 61 -9.96 -20.70 -3.48
C ALA A 61 -9.69 -21.77 -4.56
N GLN A 62 -8.44 -22.20 -4.72
CA GLN A 62 -8.09 -23.28 -5.65
C GLN A 62 -8.80 -24.59 -5.26
N ALA A 63 -8.75 -24.97 -3.98
CA ALA A 63 -9.40 -26.18 -3.48
C ALA A 63 -10.93 -26.13 -3.59
N HIS A 64 -11.53 -24.93 -3.56
CA HIS A 64 -12.94 -24.74 -3.84
C HIS A 64 -13.28 -25.04 -5.30
N ILE A 65 -12.46 -24.55 -6.24
CA ILE A 65 -12.65 -24.78 -7.68
C ILE A 65 -12.44 -26.26 -8.00
N THR A 66 -11.33 -26.86 -7.56
CA THR A 66 -10.99 -28.25 -7.93
C THR A 66 -11.95 -29.29 -7.35
N ARG A 67 -12.60 -29.02 -6.20
CA ARG A 67 -13.64 -29.91 -5.65
C ARG A 67 -14.84 -30.11 -6.57
N GLY A 68 -15.14 -29.15 -7.44
CA GLY A 68 -16.23 -29.24 -8.41
C GLY A 68 -15.84 -29.89 -9.74
N LEU A 69 -14.56 -30.24 -9.93
CA LEU A 69 -14.02 -30.73 -11.20
C LEU A 69 -13.86 -32.25 -11.21
N THR A 70 -14.11 -32.87 -12.37
CA THR A 70 -13.72 -34.28 -12.60
C THR A 70 -12.19 -34.41 -12.65
N PRO A 71 -11.62 -35.62 -12.47
CA PRO A 71 -10.17 -35.83 -12.55
C PRO A 71 -9.55 -35.29 -13.84
N GLU A 72 -10.20 -35.50 -14.99
CA GLU A 72 -9.72 -35.01 -16.29
C GLU A 72 -9.76 -33.47 -16.37
N GLN A 73 -10.75 -32.85 -15.76
CA GLN A 73 -10.85 -31.39 -15.69
C GLN A 73 -9.85 -30.79 -14.70
N GLN A 74 -9.50 -31.51 -13.63
CA GLN A 74 -8.44 -31.11 -12.71
C GLN A 74 -7.07 -31.10 -13.41
N ASP A 75 -6.76 -32.13 -14.21
CA ASP A 75 -5.54 -32.17 -15.03
C ASP A 75 -5.50 -30.98 -16.01
N GLN A 76 -6.61 -30.72 -16.72
CA GLN A 76 -6.73 -29.55 -17.60
C GLN A 76 -6.58 -28.21 -16.86
N TYR A 77 -7.08 -28.11 -15.62
CA TYR A 77 -6.92 -26.91 -14.79
C TYR A 77 -5.45 -26.69 -14.38
N HIS A 78 -4.75 -27.75 -13.99
CA HIS A 78 -3.33 -27.70 -13.66
C HIS A 78 -2.45 -27.37 -14.88
N ASP A 79 -2.83 -27.86 -16.06
CA ASP A 79 -2.20 -27.54 -17.34
C ASP A 79 -2.58 -26.14 -17.87
N GLN A 80 -3.44 -25.40 -17.15
CA GLN A 80 -3.97 -24.08 -17.55
C GLN A 80 -4.73 -24.09 -18.89
N THR A 81 -5.28 -25.24 -19.28
CA THR A 81 -6.05 -25.44 -20.53
C THR A 81 -7.56 -25.39 -20.33
N LEU A 82 -8.03 -25.47 -19.07
CA LEU A 82 -9.44 -25.35 -18.72
C LEU A 82 -9.90 -23.88 -18.74
N THR A 83 -10.71 -23.52 -19.74
CA THR A 83 -11.35 -22.19 -19.82
C THR A 83 -12.53 -22.10 -18.85
N ALA A 84 -12.74 -20.93 -18.23
CA ALA A 84 -13.82 -20.71 -17.25
C ALA A 84 -15.24 -20.99 -17.77
N GLU A 85 -15.44 -21.00 -19.09
CA GLU A 85 -16.71 -21.38 -19.75
C GLU A 85 -17.05 -22.87 -19.61
N ALA A 86 -16.06 -23.73 -19.34
CA ALA A 86 -16.23 -25.18 -19.24
C ALA A 86 -16.59 -25.67 -17.82
N LEU A 87 -16.71 -24.76 -16.84
CA LEU A 87 -17.05 -25.08 -15.46
C LEU A 87 -18.58 -25.23 -15.28
N PRO A 88 -19.10 -26.42 -14.93
CA PRO A 88 -20.50 -26.57 -14.58
C PRO A 88 -20.71 -26.01 -13.16
N GLY A 89 -21.08 -24.73 -13.04
CA GLY A 89 -21.48 -24.18 -11.73
C GLY A 89 -21.31 -22.69 -11.47
N ASN A 90 -20.84 -21.88 -12.42
CA ASN A 90 -20.76 -20.42 -12.23
C ASN A 90 -21.90 -19.64 -12.92
N ASN A 91 -22.96 -20.31 -13.38
CA ASN A 91 -24.24 -19.67 -13.71
C ASN A 91 -25.09 -19.38 -12.45
N ASP A 92 -24.47 -19.05 -11.32
CA ASP A 92 -25.17 -18.25 -10.33
C ASP A 92 -25.19 -16.81 -10.85
N ASP A 93 -25.91 -16.65 -11.96
CA ASP A 93 -26.40 -15.39 -12.50
C ASP A 93 -27.57 -14.91 -11.62
N SER A 94 -27.45 -15.11 -10.30
CA SER A 94 -28.16 -14.31 -9.33
C SER A 94 -27.78 -12.87 -9.68
N PRO A 95 -28.71 -12.09 -10.24
CA PRO A 95 -28.44 -10.69 -10.44
C PRO A 95 -28.02 -10.17 -9.08
N LEU A 96 -26.86 -9.49 -8.99
CA LEU A 96 -26.62 -8.62 -7.85
C LEU A 96 -27.95 -7.90 -7.60
N PRO A 97 -28.55 -8.02 -6.40
CA PRO A 97 -29.88 -7.49 -6.17
C PRO A 97 -29.87 -6.06 -6.69
N ARG A 98 -30.68 -5.83 -7.72
CA ARG A 98 -30.90 -4.47 -8.20
C ARG A 98 -31.41 -3.73 -6.99
N ASN A 99 -30.70 -2.68 -6.59
CA ASN A 99 -31.14 -1.77 -5.55
C ASN A 99 -32.32 -0.93 -6.09
N ASP A 100 -33.38 -1.60 -6.52
CA ASP A 100 -34.63 -1.00 -6.93
C ASP A 100 -35.56 -1.06 -5.70
N GLU A 101 -35.38 -0.02 -4.89
CA GLU A 101 -36.39 0.68 -4.08
C GLU A 101 -36.99 -0.03 -2.84
N ASP A 102 -36.51 0.41 -1.66
CA ASP A 102 -37.42 0.74 -0.58
C ASP A 102 -37.14 2.16 -0.07
N ASP A 103 -38.19 2.97 -0.16
CA ASP A 103 -38.27 4.39 0.12
C ASP A 103 -38.20 4.64 1.62
N GLY A 104 -36.97 4.80 2.12
CA GLY A 104 -36.70 5.26 3.48
C GLY A 104 -36.12 6.66 3.53
N LEU A 105 -36.91 7.67 3.16
CA LEU A 105 -36.80 9.10 3.55
C LEU A 105 -35.45 9.50 4.21
N LEU A 106 -34.43 9.79 3.40
CA LEU A 106 -33.30 10.60 3.83
C LEU A 106 -33.33 11.94 3.08
N PRO A 107 -33.28 13.07 3.80
CA PRO A 107 -33.51 14.38 3.20
C PRO A 107 -32.49 14.69 2.11
N ARG A 108 -33.04 15.14 0.99
CA ARG A 108 -32.36 15.56 -0.22
C ARG A 108 -31.54 16.82 0.07
N ASN A 109 -30.31 16.67 0.57
CA ASN A 109 -29.35 17.76 0.60
C ASN A 109 -28.77 17.95 -0.81
N SER A 110 -29.48 18.74 -1.60
CA SER A 110 -28.97 19.44 -2.76
C SER A 110 -27.93 20.47 -2.31
N GLU A 111 -26.65 20.09 -2.25
CA GLU A 111 -25.55 21.06 -2.26
C GLU A 111 -24.21 20.39 -2.59
N GLY A 112 -23.60 20.82 -3.70
CA GLY A 112 -22.15 20.71 -3.93
C GLY A 112 -21.68 19.49 -4.73
N LYS A 113 -21.38 19.71 -6.01
CA LYS A 113 -20.32 19.01 -6.75
C LYS A 113 -19.10 18.83 -5.83
N ARG A 114 -18.80 17.62 -5.35
CA ARG A 114 -17.50 17.31 -4.76
C ARG A 114 -16.53 16.96 -5.90
N PRO A 115 -15.47 17.75 -6.13
CA PRO A 115 -14.45 17.39 -7.10
C PRO A 115 -13.68 16.18 -6.60
N LEU A 116 -13.26 15.34 -7.55
CA LEU A 116 -12.31 14.24 -7.34
C LEU A 116 -11.12 14.73 -6.49
N PRO A 117 -10.54 13.93 -5.57
CA PRO A 117 -9.28 14.27 -4.94
C PRO A 117 -8.16 14.07 -5.96
N GLY A 118 -8.04 15.01 -6.90
CA GLY A 118 -6.81 15.22 -7.64
C GLY A 118 -5.72 15.50 -6.63
N ASN A 119 -4.65 14.69 -6.65
CA ASN A 119 -3.35 14.89 -6.03
C ASN A 119 -3.32 16.07 -5.05
N ALA A 120 -3.97 15.90 -3.89
CA ALA A 120 -4.06 16.96 -2.91
C ALA A 120 -2.64 17.16 -2.38
N THR A 121 -1.96 18.16 -2.93
CA THR A 121 -0.73 18.71 -2.41
C THR A 121 -1.02 18.97 -0.93
N VAL A 122 -0.54 18.08 -0.06
CA VAL A 122 -0.64 18.26 1.39
C VAL A 122 -0.22 19.71 1.65
N PRO A 123 -1.06 20.53 2.31
CA PRO A 123 -0.72 21.93 2.56
C PRO A 123 0.70 21.95 3.11
N ARG A 124 1.61 22.65 2.41
CA ARG A 124 2.99 22.80 2.89
C ARG A 124 2.86 23.32 4.31
N PRO A 125 3.37 22.61 5.34
CA PRO A 125 3.24 23.11 6.69
C PRO A 125 3.89 24.49 6.71
N ASP A 126 3.13 25.51 7.07
CA ASP A 126 3.57 26.88 6.99
C ASP A 126 4.51 27.14 8.17
N TYR A 127 5.79 26.87 7.95
CA TYR A 127 6.82 27.10 8.95
C TYR A 127 7.12 28.60 9.00
N PRO A 128 7.24 29.22 10.18
CA PRO A 128 7.68 30.60 10.28
C PRO A 128 9.04 30.79 9.56
N SER A 129 9.22 31.93 8.92
CA SER A 129 10.42 32.25 8.12
C SER A 129 11.72 32.05 8.90
N GLU A 130 11.73 32.42 10.19
CA GLU A 130 12.88 32.26 11.09
C GLU A 130 13.27 30.80 11.30
N ALA A 131 12.30 29.90 11.51
CA ALA A 131 12.56 28.49 11.70
C ALA A 131 13.09 27.81 10.43
N ARG A 132 12.63 28.27 9.25
CA ARG A 132 13.14 27.81 7.96
C ARG A 132 14.58 28.26 7.72
N GLN A 133 14.90 29.52 8.00
CA GLN A 133 16.27 30.06 7.90
C GLN A 133 17.23 29.36 8.87
N MET A 134 16.80 29.14 10.12
CA MET A 134 17.57 28.39 11.12
C MET A 134 17.87 26.96 10.64
N ALA A 135 16.88 26.26 10.10
CA ALA A 135 17.06 24.91 9.60
C ALA A 135 17.98 24.84 8.37
N VAL A 136 17.92 25.83 7.47
CA VAL A 136 18.86 25.93 6.33
C VAL A 136 20.28 26.20 6.82
N ARG A 137 20.47 27.14 7.76
CA ARG A 137 21.77 27.44 8.35
C ARG A 137 22.40 26.22 9.02
N MET A 138 21.61 25.49 9.82
CA MET A 138 22.07 24.24 10.45
C MET A 138 22.45 23.16 9.42
N ALA A 139 21.76 23.11 8.28
CA ALA A 139 22.09 22.20 7.20
C ALA A 139 23.37 22.60 6.45
N ASP A 140 23.64 23.90 6.30
CA ASP A 140 24.86 24.43 5.69
C ASP A 140 26.08 24.23 6.61
N GLU A 141 25.88 24.30 7.93
CA GLU A 141 26.85 23.92 8.97
C GLU A 141 27.13 22.39 9.04
N GLY A 142 26.45 21.59 8.21
CA GLY A 142 26.64 20.14 8.15
C GLY A 142 26.03 19.36 9.32
N LYS A 143 25.09 19.96 10.08
CA LYS A 143 24.45 19.27 11.21
C LYS A 143 23.61 18.08 10.71
N PRO A 144 23.52 16.99 11.49
CA PRO A 144 22.74 15.83 11.10
C PRO A 144 21.24 16.16 11.05
N ASN A 145 20.52 15.55 10.12
CA ASN A 145 19.06 15.71 9.93
C ASN A 145 18.25 15.53 11.23
N LYS A 146 18.73 14.71 12.17
CA LYS A 146 18.11 14.55 13.50
C LYS A 146 18.17 15.83 14.32
N ALA A 147 19.30 16.53 14.33
CA ALA A 147 19.49 17.78 15.07
C ALA A 147 18.65 18.93 14.46
N ILE A 148 18.56 19.02 13.14
CA ILE A 148 17.73 20.00 12.45
C ILE A 148 16.24 19.78 12.78
N ARG A 149 15.79 18.52 12.82
CA ARG A 149 14.41 18.20 13.21
C ARG A 149 14.12 18.51 14.67
N GLN A 150 15.07 18.24 15.56
CA GLN A 150 14.92 18.57 16.97
C GLN A 150 14.77 20.09 17.14
N ALA A 151 15.64 20.87 16.50
CA ALA A 151 15.53 22.34 16.52
C ALA A 151 14.20 22.84 15.94
N LEU A 152 13.71 22.26 14.84
CA LEU A 152 12.39 22.60 14.29
C LEU A 152 11.22 22.22 15.23
N MET A 153 11.33 21.10 15.94
CA MET A 153 10.36 20.72 16.96
C MET A 153 10.40 21.68 18.15
N ASP A 154 11.58 22.08 18.60
CA ASP A 154 11.74 22.98 19.74
C ASP A 154 11.24 24.40 19.43
N THR A 155 11.39 24.87 18.18
CA THR A 155 10.97 26.21 17.76
C THR A 155 9.51 26.28 17.31
N CYS A 156 8.99 25.26 16.62
CA CYS A 156 7.67 25.31 15.98
C CYS A 156 6.68 24.23 16.45
N GLY A 157 7.10 23.36 17.38
CA GLY A 157 6.31 22.21 17.82
C GLY A 157 6.03 21.17 16.72
N ARG A 158 6.62 21.35 15.53
CA ARG A 158 6.39 20.52 14.34
C ARG A 158 7.68 20.46 13.52
N ALA A 159 7.99 19.29 12.97
CA ALA A 159 9.11 19.12 12.06
C ALA A 159 8.77 18.17 10.89
N PRO A 160 9.31 18.42 9.68
CA PRO A 160 9.12 17.51 8.55
C PRO A 160 9.64 16.11 8.87
N SER A 161 9.05 15.09 8.25
CA SER A 161 9.58 13.73 8.35
C SER A 161 11.02 13.67 7.81
N SER A 162 11.85 12.77 8.34
CA SER A 162 13.27 12.64 7.94
C SER A 162 13.46 12.40 6.44
N ARG A 163 12.51 11.70 5.81
CA ARG A 163 12.49 11.45 4.35
C ARG A 163 12.18 12.71 3.54
N ASN A 164 11.45 13.67 4.12
CA ASN A 164 11.00 14.89 3.45
C ASN A 164 11.85 16.13 3.82
N LEU A 165 12.66 16.06 4.88
CA LEU A 165 13.49 17.19 5.36
C LEU A 165 14.45 17.71 4.29
N SER A 166 15.18 16.81 3.61
CA SER A 166 16.12 17.23 2.56
C SER A 166 15.43 17.86 1.34
N LYS A 167 14.17 17.50 1.08
CA LYS A 167 13.34 18.14 0.05
C LYS A 167 12.86 19.53 0.51
N ALA A 168 12.45 19.63 1.79
CA ALA A 168 12.03 20.88 2.40
C ALA A 168 13.17 21.91 2.45
N LEU A 169 14.37 21.50 2.90
CA LEU A 169 15.57 22.36 2.93
C LEU A 169 15.94 22.89 1.53
N ARG A 170 15.79 22.07 0.49
CA ARG A 170 16.03 22.49 -0.90
C ARG A 170 15.03 23.53 -1.38
N ALA A 171 13.75 23.34 -1.04
CA ALA A 171 12.70 24.31 -1.35
C ALA A 171 12.91 25.63 -0.59
N TRP A 172 13.35 25.55 0.67
CA TRP A 172 13.65 26.72 1.50
C TRP A 172 14.88 27.50 1.02
N ARG A 173 15.93 26.82 0.55
CA ARG A 173 17.08 27.48 -0.10
C ARG A 173 16.72 28.20 -1.39
N ALA A 174 15.75 27.69 -2.14
CA ALA A 174 15.32 28.26 -3.42
C ALA A 174 14.41 29.50 -3.27
N GLY A 175 14.14 29.96 -2.05
CA GLY A 175 13.20 31.07 -1.81
C GLY A 175 11.76 30.74 -2.22
N GLY A 176 11.46 29.46 -2.50
CA GLY A 176 10.15 28.99 -2.89
C GLY A 176 9.26 28.81 -1.66
N TRP A 177 8.92 29.92 -1.02
CA TRP A 177 7.95 29.98 0.06
C TRP A 177 6.54 30.01 -0.53
#